data_AF-A0AAW1D107-F1
#
_entry.id   AF-A0AAW1D107-F1
#
_cell.length_a   1.000
_cell.length_b   1.000
_cell.length_c   1.000
_cell.angle_alpha   90.00
_cell.angle_beta   90.00
_cell.angle_gamma   90.00
#
_symmetry.space_group_name_H-M   'P 1'
#
loop_
_entity.id
_entity.type
_entity.pdbx_description
1 polymer ?
#
loop_
_entity_poly.entity_id
_entity_poly.type
_entity_poly.pdbx_seq_one_letter_code
_entity_poly.pdbx_strand_id
1 'polypeptide(L)'
;MGALKAPKPKKSAQEKVNSLCVFIKFKNFLKMGVTILQQFPMLENRTGPQTIEFLTKRVVALGAVQCGQFLVDCDTYISMPSLGPQRTVHVLHNSEQPASVFSLLETGTKTIPLVADGLFDLLMLKMTPIYTKKQGKIESKGPRFELADFCIKLGSVTISQNFKGVLVEVEYRPCVVPSSCAGLLREFLQGFLGSCVQALPSYLQSRMDDIYQPLDTVQQYLEHFTMYRKATFAV
;
A
#
# COMPACT_ATOMS: atom_id res chain seq x y z
N MET A 1 -41.34 50.93 9.79
CA MET A 1 -41.24 49.47 9.99
C MET A 1 -39.97 48.98 9.31
N GLY A 2 -38.84 48.95 10.03
CA GLY A 2 -37.56 48.45 9.52
C GLY A 2 -37.38 46.99 9.93
N ALA A 3 -37.37 46.08 8.95
CA ALA A 3 -37.13 44.67 9.19
C ALA A 3 -35.66 44.44 9.58
N LEU A 4 -35.43 44.04 10.84
CA LEU A 4 -34.12 43.56 11.29
C LEU A 4 -33.74 42.30 10.50
N LYS A 5 -32.69 42.41 9.69
CA LYS A 5 -32.10 41.30 8.95
C LYS A 5 -31.27 40.46 9.93
N ALA A 6 -31.77 39.27 10.29
CA ALA A 6 -31.05 38.34 11.15
C ALA A 6 -29.68 37.96 10.53
N PRO A 7 -28.59 37.94 11.32
CA PRO A 7 -27.28 37.54 10.82
C PRO A 7 -27.27 36.04 10.50
N LYS A 8 -26.81 35.68 9.29
CA LYS A 8 -26.61 34.26 8.90
C LYS A 8 -25.58 33.62 9.85
N PRO A 9 -25.80 32.38 10.32
CA PRO A 9 -24.85 31.71 11.21
C PRO A 9 -23.53 31.48 10.48
N LYS A 10 -22.45 32.08 10.98
CA LYS A 10 -21.08 31.78 10.55
C LYS A 10 -20.76 30.36 11.02
N LYS A 11 -20.83 29.38 10.13
CA LYS A 11 -20.30 28.03 10.40
C LYS A 11 -18.86 28.15 10.88
N SER A 12 -18.58 27.55 12.04
CA SER A 12 -17.27 27.63 12.69
C SER A 12 -16.19 27.01 11.79
N ALA A 13 -14.95 27.49 11.90
CA ALA A 13 -13.82 26.94 11.16
C ALA A 13 -13.69 25.41 11.38
N GLN A 14 -14.05 24.93 12.57
CA GLN A 14 -14.07 23.50 12.90
C GLN A 14 -15.07 22.69 12.07
N GLU A 15 -16.25 23.23 11.78
CA GLU A 15 -17.25 22.55 10.95
C GLU A 15 -16.81 22.49 9.47
N LYS A 16 -16.08 23.50 9.00
CA LYS A 16 -15.45 23.49 7.67
C LYS A 16 -14.30 22.48 7.59
N VAL A 17 -13.47 22.37 8.63
CA VAL A 17 -12.39 21.38 8.72
C VAL A 17 -12.96 19.96 8.79
N ASN A 18 -14.01 19.73 9.60
CA ASN A 18 -14.69 18.45 9.68
C ASN A 18 -15.35 18.09 8.35
N SER A 19 -16.01 19.04 7.68
CA SER A 19 -16.59 18.83 6.35
C SER A 19 -15.52 18.56 5.29
N LEU A 20 -14.34 19.18 5.38
CA LEU A 20 -13.20 18.95 4.49
C LEU A 20 -12.56 17.57 4.75
N CYS A 21 -12.39 17.17 6.01
CA CYS A 21 -11.95 15.82 6.39
C CYS A 21 -12.94 14.76 5.91
N VAL A 22 -14.24 14.99 6.07
CA VAL A 22 -15.28 14.10 5.52
C VAL A 22 -15.21 14.08 3.99
N PHE A 23 -15.03 15.22 3.31
CA PHE A 23 -14.88 15.28 1.86
C PHE A 23 -13.61 14.60 1.34
N ILE A 24 -12.48 14.70 2.05
CA ILE A 24 -11.23 13.99 1.75
C ILE A 24 -11.44 12.49 1.96
N LYS A 25 -12.09 12.10 3.06
CA LYS A 25 -12.45 10.70 3.35
C LYS A 25 -13.40 10.15 2.28
N PHE A 26 -14.34 10.95 1.78
CA PHE A 26 -15.31 10.59 0.74
C PHE A 26 -14.70 10.57 -0.68
N LYS A 27 -13.79 11.51 -1.01
CA LYS A 27 -13.03 11.48 -2.27
C LYS A 27 -12.02 10.32 -2.31
N ASN A 28 -11.44 9.94 -1.16
CA ASN A 28 -10.64 8.73 -1.05
C ASN A 28 -11.52 7.46 -1.11
N PHE A 29 -12.79 7.54 -0.67
CA PHE A 29 -13.76 6.45 -0.82
C PHE A 29 -14.16 6.17 -2.28
N LEU A 30 -14.09 7.18 -3.16
CA LEU A 30 -14.38 7.06 -4.60
C LEU A 30 -13.22 6.49 -5.44
N LYS A 31 -12.07 6.17 -4.83
CA LYS A 31 -10.92 5.48 -5.47
C LYS A 31 -10.66 4.11 -4.83
N MET A 32 -11.70 3.36 -4.47
CA MET A 32 -11.48 2.11 -3.75
C MET A 32 -11.86 0.94 -4.64
N GLY A 33 -10.83 0.38 -5.27
CA GLY A 33 -10.88 -0.93 -5.89
C GLY A 33 -10.30 -2.01 -5.00
N VAL A 34 -10.64 -3.26 -5.28
CA VAL A 34 -9.94 -4.41 -4.72
C VAL A 34 -8.58 -4.53 -5.39
N THR A 35 -7.53 -4.65 -4.59
CA THR A 35 -6.15 -4.78 -5.06
C THR A 35 -5.57 -6.15 -4.76
N ILE A 36 -4.87 -6.73 -5.74
CA ILE A 36 -4.03 -7.92 -5.57
C ILE A 36 -2.57 -7.57 -5.88
N LEU A 37 -1.69 -7.87 -4.94
CA LEU A 37 -0.25 -7.70 -5.07
C LEU A 37 0.45 -9.05 -5.23
N GLN A 38 1.18 -9.22 -6.34
CA GLN A 38 1.87 -10.46 -6.69
C GLN A 38 3.37 -10.24 -6.88
N GLN A 39 4.16 -11.22 -6.47
CA GLN A 39 5.57 -11.25 -6.82
C GLN A 39 5.76 -11.79 -8.25
N PHE A 40 6.55 -11.09 -9.05
CA PHE A 40 7.00 -11.60 -10.33
C PHE A 40 8.33 -12.34 -10.15
N PRO A 41 8.44 -13.61 -10.58
CA PRO A 41 9.68 -14.36 -10.46
C PRO A 41 10.75 -13.71 -11.34
N MET A 42 11.90 -13.43 -10.73
CA MET A 42 13.06 -12.95 -11.47
C MET A 42 13.60 -14.09 -12.32
N LEU A 43 13.69 -13.88 -13.64
CA LEU A 43 14.41 -14.80 -14.52
C LEU A 43 15.91 -14.60 -14.31
N GLU A 44 16.68 -15.68 -14.19
CA GLU A 44 18.12 -15.67 -13.83
C GLU A 44 18.99 -14.76 -14.72
N ASN A 45 18.50 -14.40 -15.90
CA ASN A 45 19.22 -13.59 -16.89
C ASN A 45 18.70 -12.14 -17.02
N ARG A 46 17.80 -11.67 -16.14
CA ARG A 46 17.23 -10.31 -16.23
C ARG A 46 17.46 -9.51 -14.97
N THR A 47 17.89 -8.26 -15.14
CA THR A 47 17.94 -7.29 -14.05
C THR A 47 16.53 -6.78 -13.72
N GLY A 48 16.35 -6.20 -12.53
CA GLY A 48 15.09 -5.56 -12.12
C GLY A 48 14.54 -4.58 -13.16
N PRO A 49 15.35 -3.60 -13.62
CA PRO A 49 14.94 -2.66 -14.66
C PRO A 49 14.51 -3.33 -15.97
N GLN A 50 15.25 -4.35 -16.43
CA GLN A 50 14.90 -5.10 -17.64
C GLN A 50 13.56 -5.84 -17.50
N THR A 51 13.28 -6.35 -16.30
CA THR A 51 12.02 -7.03 -15.99
C THR A 51 10.84 -6.05 -15.98
N ILE A 52 11.03 -4.87 -15.37
CA ILE A 52 10.02 -3.79 -15.41
C ILE A 52 9.75 -3.33 -16.85
N GLU A 53 10.79 -3.15 -17.67
CA GLU A 53 10.63 -2.75 -19.07
C GLU A 53 9.88 -3.82 -19.88
N PHE A 54 10.19 -5.10 -19.65
CA PHE A 54 9.49 -6.22 -20.27
C PHE A 54 8.00 -6.24 -19.92
N LEU A 55 7.67 -6.11 -18.62
CA LEU A 55 6.29 -6.05 -18.15
C LEU A 55 5.58 -4.80 -18.67
N THR A 56 6.29 -3.66 -18.75
CA THR A 56 5.78 -2.42 -19.34
C THR A 56 5.34 -2.63 -20.78
N LYS A 57 6.19 -3.27 -21.61
CA LYS A 57 5.84 -3.59 -23.01
C LYS A 57 4.59 -4.48 -23.09
N ARG A 58 4.44 -5.47 -22.21
CA ARG A 58 3.24 -6.33 -22.15
C ARG A 58 1.98 -5.56 -21.77
N VAL A 59 2.06 -4.73 -20.72
CA VAL A 59 0.93 -3.94 -20.23
C VAL A 59 0.49 -2.89 -21.26
N VAL A 60 1.44 -2.23 -21.94
CA VAL A 60 1.14 -1.30 -23.04
C VAL A 60 0.55 -2.03 -24.26
N ALA A 61 1.02 -3.24 -24.57
CA ALA A 61 0.43 -4.05 -25.65
C ALA A 61 -1.03 -4.46 -25.40
N LEU A 62 -1.46 -4.51 -24.13
CA LEU A 62 -2.86 -4.70 -23.75
C LEU A 62 -3.70 -3.41 -23.89
N GLY A 63 -3.08 -2.29 -24.26
CA GLY A 63 -3.75 -0.99 -24.40
C GLY A 63 -3.69 -0.13 -23.15
N ALA A 64 -2.89 -0.49 -22.15
CA ALA A 64 -2.76 0.30 -20.93
C ALA A 64 -1.92 1.57 -21.19
N VAL A 65 -2.30 2.67 -20.55
CA VAL A 65 -1.63 3.96 -20.67
C VAL A 65 -0.85 4.25 -19.40
N GLN A 66 0.40 4.70 -19.52
CA GLN A 66 1.18 5.11 -18.35
C GLN A 66 0.63 6.42 -17.79
N CYS A 67 0.21 6.41 -16.53
CA CYS A 67 -0.46 7.52 -15.85
C CYS A 67 0.32 8.05 -14.64
N GLY A 68 1.60 7.68 -14.50
CA GLY A 68 2.50 8.23 -13.48
C GLY A 68 3.47 7.22 -12.91
N GLN A 69 3.87 7.48 -11.66
CA GLN A 69 4.70 6.61 -10.85
C GLN A 69 4.07 6.44 -9.47
N PHE A 70 4.46 5.38 -8.78
CA PHE A 70 4.07 5.13 -7.40
C PHE A 70 5.30 4.81 -6.55
N LEU A 71 5.16 5.04 -5.24
CA LEU A 71 6.13 4.67 -4.23
C LEU A 71 5.38 4.16 -3.00
N VAL A 72 5.73 2.96 -2.57
CA VAL A 72 5.35 2.41 -1.28
C VAL A 72 6.61 2.14 -0.50
N ASP A 73 6.76 2.77 0.67
CA ASP A 73 7.90 2.53 1.54
C ASP A 73 7.50 2.04 2.91
N CYS A 74 8.44 1.34 3.56
CA CYS A 74 8.27 0.81 4.89
C CYS A 74 9.54 1.00 5.73
N ASP A 75 9.37 1.73 6.82
CA ASP A 75 10.33 1.85 7.89
C ASP A 75 9.96 0.90 9.04
N THR A 76 10.97 0.24 9.61
CA THR A 76 10.76 -0.76 10.67
C THR A 76 11.55 -0.40 11.91
N TYR A 77 10.83 -0.27 13.00
CA TYR A 77 11.32 0.11 14.31
C TYR A 77 11.14 -1.04 15.29
N ILE A 78 12.12 -1.26 16.16
CA ILE A 78 12.08 -2.33 17.16
C ILE A 78 12.21 -1.68 18.52
N SER A 79 11.34 -2.09 19.45
CA SER A 79 11.39 -1.59 20.82
C SER A 79 12.67 -2.00 21.53
N MET A 80 13.16 -1.14 22.40
CA MET A 80 14.33 -1.42 23.22
C MET A 80 14.09 -2.67 24.11
N PRO A 81 15.08 -3.57 24.26
CA PRO A 81 14.94 -4.79 25.05
C PRO A 81 14.60 -4.53 26.54
N SER A 82 14.95 -3.35 27.05
CA SER A 82 14.72 -2.93 28.43
C SER A 82 13.25 -2.70 28.79
N LEU A 83 12.36 -2.56 27.80
CA LEU A 83 10.92 -2.32 28.00
C LEU A 83 10.08 -3.60 28.03
N GLY A 84 10.71 -4.78 28.04
CA GLY A 84 10.05 -6.08 28.05
C GLY A 84 10.12 -6.79 26.69
N PRO A 85 9.11 -7.61 26.35
CA PRO A 85 9.09 -8.35 25.08
C PRO A 85 9.24 -7.39 23.89
N GLN A 86 10.16 -7.71 22.97
CA GLN A 86 10.42 -6.86 21.81
C GLN A 86 9.17 -6.78 20.93
N ARG A 87 8.78 -5.55 20.62
CA ARG A 87 7.70 -5.21 19.70
C ARG A 87 8.28 -4.58 18.45
N THR A 88 7.72 -4.92 17.31
CA THR A 88 8.15 -4.38 16.02
C THR A 88 7.05 -3.49 15.48
N VAL A 89 7.39 -2.27 15.10
CA VAL A 89 6.47 -1.31 14.48
C VAL A 89 6.93 -1.09 13.04
N HIS A 90 6.07 -1.45 12.10
CA HIS A 90 6.24 -1.09 10.70
C HIS A 90 5.45 0.17 10.42
N VAL A 91 6.07 1.16 9.81
CA VAL A 91 5.44 2.41 9.37
C VAL A 91 5.54 2.44 7.86
N LEU A 92 4.40 2.48 7.18
CA LEU A 92 4.30 2.42 5.74
C LEU A 92 3.68 3.70 5.18
N HIS A 93 4.25 4.15 4.08
CA HIS A 93 3.75 5.26 3.29
C HIS A 93 3.38 4.77 1.91
N ASN A 94 2.20 5.19 1.43
CA ASN A 94 1.79 4.96 0.06
C ASN A 94 1.57 6.31 -0.62
N SER A 95 2.27 6.56 -1.72
CA SER A 95 2.15 7.79 -2.50
C SER A 95 0.73 8.06 -3.00
N GLU A 96 -0.13 7.04 -3.09
CA GLU A 96 -1.53 7.21 -3.47
C GLU A 96 -2.44 7.65 -2.31
N GLN A 97 -2.00 7.48 -1.07
CA GLN A 97 -2.68 7.96 0.13
C GLN A 97 -1.71 8.83 0.95
N PRO A 98 -1.24 9.97 0.42
CA PRO A 98 -0.20 10.79 1.05
C PRO A 98 -0.66 11.44 2.36
N ALA A 99 -1.97 11.49 2.61
CA ALA A 99 -2.55 12.01 3.86
C ALA A 99 -2.59 10.96 4.98
N SER A 100 -2.22 9.71 4.71
CA SER A 100 -2.32 8.60 5.64
C SER A 100 -0.97 7.92 5.85
N VAL A 101 -0.64 7.68 7.11
CA VAL A 101 0.48 6.87 7.55
C VAL A 101 -0.09 5.58 8.12
N PHE A 102 0.37 4.45 7.61
CA PHE A 102 -0.10 3.15 8.07
C PHE A 102 0.93 2.55 9.01
N SER A 103 0.53 2.27 10.25
CA SER A 103 1.39 1.65 11.24
C SER A 103 0.87 0.25 11.59
N LEU A 104 1.75 -0.74 11.54
CA LEU A 104 1.47 -2.13 11.87
C LEU A 104 2.36 -2.53 13.05
N LEU A 105 1.76 -2.68 14.23
CA LEU A 105 2.45 -3.11 15.44
C LEU A 105 2.37 -4.63 15.58
N GLU A 106 3.51 -5.30 15.48
CA GLU A 106 3.66 -6.72 15.74
C GLU A 106 4.02 -6.96 17.21
N THR A 107 3.16 -7.69 17.91
CA THR A 107 3.37 -8.14 19.29
C THR A 107 3.10 -9.63 19.39
N GLY A 108 4.16 -10.44 19.32
CA GLY A 108 4.04 -11.90 19.29
C GLY A 108 3.33 -12.39 18.02
N THR A 109 2.17 -13.01 18.16
CA THR A 109 1.36 -13.52 17.03
C THR A 109 0.29 -12.53 16.56
N LYS A 110 0.17 -11.35 17.19
CA LYS A 110 -0.85 -10.35 16.83
C LYS A 110 -0.21 -9.18 16.09
N THR A 111 -0.80 -8.81 14.97
CA THR A 111 -0.52 -7.58 14.24
C THR A 111 -1.67 -6.61 14.45
N ILE A 112 -1.39 -5.45 15.03
CA ILE A 112 -2.37 -4.41 15.32
C ILE A 112 -2.19 -3.29 14.29
N PRO A 113 -3.16 -3.10 13.36
CA PRO A 113 -3.10 -2.00 12.42
C PRO A 113 -3.61 -0.69 13.02
N LEU A 114 -2.93 0.40 12.66
CA LEU A 114 -3.28 1.76 12.99
C LEU A 114 -3.13 2.61 11.72
N VAL A 115 -4.10 3.48 11.46
CA VAL A 115 -4.01 4.50 10.40
C VAL A 115 -3.97 5.86 11.08
N ALA A 116 -2.92 6.61 10.81
CA ALA A 116 -2.68 7.94 11.37
C ALA A 116 -2.42 8.96 10.26
N ASP A 117 -2.22 10.23 10.62
CA ASP A 117 -1.78 11.28 9.71
C ASP A 117 -0.24 11.41 9.73
N GLY A 118 0.29 12.34 8.93
CA GLY A 118 1.73 12.60 8.83
C GLY A 118 2.39 13.11 10.12
N LEU A 119 1.62 13.47 11.17
CA LEU A 119 2.21 13.83 12.47
C LEU A 119 2.76 12.59 13.19
N PHE A 120 2.35 11.40 12.80
CA PHE A 120 2.85 10.15 13.35
C PHE A 120 4.36 9.96 13.12
N ASP A 121 4.90 10.39 11.98
CA ASP A 121 6.34 10.31 11.73
C ASP A 121 7.14 11.19 12.70
N LEU A 122 6.60 12.38 13.01
CA LEU A 122 7.19 13.26 14.00
C LEU A 122 7.16 12.64 15.40
N LEU A 123 6.08 11.94 15.74
CA LEU A 123 5.99 11.17 16.97
C LEU A 123 7.05 10.06 17.00
N MET A 124 7.23 9.31 15.92
CA MET A 124 8.25 8.25 15.83
C MET A 124 9.67 8.80 16.02
N LEU A 125 9.97 9.99 15.50
CA LEU A 125 11.25 10.66 15.76
C LEU A 125 11.45 10.99 17.24
N LYS A 126 10.40 11.39 17.96
CA LYS A 126 10.46 11.65 19.42
C LYS A 126 10.55 10.36 20.25
N MET A 127 10.04 9.26 19.72
CA MET A 127 10.05 7.94 20.38
C MET A 127 11.34 7.15 20.17
N THR A 128 12.37 7.75 19.55
CA THR A 128 13.71 7.14 19.36
C THR A 128 14.31 6.50 20.63
N PRO A 129 14.15 7.05 21.85
CA PRO A 129 14.65 6.41 23.08
C PRO A 129 13.98 5.06 23.40
N ILE A 130 12.80 4.80 22.83
CA ILE A 130 11.97 3.62 23.08
C ILE A 130 12.04 2.67 21.86
N TYR A 131 12.09 3.23 20.65
CA TYR A 131 12.06 2.50 19.39
C TYR A 131 13.26 2.85 18.51
N THR A 132 14.04 1.84 18.17
CA THR A 132 15.24 2.00 17.33
C THR A 132 14.98 1.48 15.93
N LYS A 133 15.35 2.27 14.91
CA LYS A 133 15.30 1.87 13.51
C LYS A 133 16.41 0.86 13.23
N LYS A 134 16.10 -0.44 13.28
CA LYS A 134 17.09 -1.52 13.22
C LYS A 134 17.27 -2.10 11.81
N GLN A 135 16.28 -1.93 10.93
CA GLN A 135 16.29 -2.52 9.59
C GLN A 135 16.36 -1.45 8.50
N GLY A 136 17.01 -1.79 7.40
CA GLY A 136 17.09 -0.94 6.21
C GLY A 136 15.70 -0.61 5.66
N LYS A 137 15.50 0.65 5.23
CA LYS A 137 14.27 1.08 4.57
C LYS A 137 14.02 0.19 3.35
N ILE A 138 12.85 -0.43 3.30
CA ILE A 138 12.41 -1.19 2.13
C ILE A 138 11.42 -0.33 1.36
N GLU A 139 11.56 -0.28 0.05
CA GLU A 139 10.69 0.49 -0.83
C GLU A 139 10.34 -0.30 -2.09
N SER A 140 9.13 -0.13 -2.57
CA SER A 140 8.66 -0.57 -3.89
C SER A 140 8.31 0.66 -4.69
N LYS A 141 8.95 0.84 -5.85
CA LYS A 141 8.70 1.97 -6.74
C LYS A 141 8.68 1.58 -8.20
N GLY A 142 7.90 2.30 -8.99
CA GLY A 142 7.93 2.13 -10.43
C GLY A 142 6.76 2.79 -11.16
N PRO A 143 6.57 2.46 -12.44
CA PRO A 143 5.52 3.05 -13.25
C PRO A 143 4.12 2.56 -12.87
N ARG A 144 3.16 3.46 -13.02
CA ARG A 144 1.72 3.23 -12.84
C ARG A 144 1.01 3.36 -14.19
N PHE A 145 0.14 2.42 -14.50
CA PHE A 145 -0.64 2.34 -15.72
C PHE A 145 -2.13 2.26 -15.42
N GLU A 146 -2.95 2.76 -16.34
CA GLU A 146 -4.39 2.60 -16.30
C GLU A 146 -4.86 1.89 -17.57
N LEU A 147 -5.76 0.92 -17.38
CA LEU A 147 -6.41 0.18 -18.46
C LEU A 147 -7.89 0.08 -18.12
N ALA A 148 -8.70 0.98 -18.69
CA ALA A 148 -10.11 1.12 -18.34
C ALA A 148 -10.30 1.19 -16.80
N ASP A 149 -11.05 0.25 -16.23
CA ASP A 149 -11.35 0.15 -14.80
C ASP A 149 -10.19 -0.38 -13.95
N PHE A 150 -9.11 -0.83 -14.58
CA PHE A 150 -7.93 -1.36 -13.90
C PHE A 150 -6.86 -0.29 -13.70
N CYS A 151 -6.15 -0.40 -12.58
CA CYS A 151 -4.90 0.28 -12.32
C CYS A 151 -3.82 -0.77 -12.10
N ILE A 152 -2.71 -0.67 -12.83
CA ILE A 152 -1.61 -1.64 -12.84
C ILE A 152 -0.35 -0.91 -12.42
N LYS A 153 0.38 -1.46 -11.46
CA LYS A 153 1.63 -0.89 -10.99
C LYS A 153 2.73 -1.93 -11.03
N LEU A 154 3.87 -1.56 -11.61
CA LEU A 154 5.03 -2.43 -11.73
C LEU A 154 6.12 -1.89 -10.81
N GLY A 155 6.37 -2.56 -9.69
CA GLY A 155 7.26 -2.09 -8.63
C GLY A 155 8.57 -2.85 -8.56
N SER A 156 9.69 -2.14 -8.59
CA SER A 156 10.98 -2.69 -8.15
C SER A 156 11.11 -2.55 -6.64
N VAL A 157 11.37 -3.66 -5.96
CA VAL A 157 11.60 -3.70 -4.51
C VAL A 157 13.08 -3.55 -4.22
N THR A 158 13.42 -2.62 -3.33
CA THR A 158 14.80 -2.40 -2.87
C THR A 158 14.86 -2.30 -1.34
N ILE A 159 15.93 -2.82 -0.73
CA ILE A 159 16.23 -2.68 0.70
C ILE A 159 17.54 -1.91 0.82
N SER A 160 17.52 -0.74 1.44
CA SER A 160 18.69 0.15 1.52
C SER A 160 19.36 0.32 0.15
N GLN A 161 18.56 0.59 -0.90
CA GLN A 161 18.98 0.74 -2.30
C GLN A 161 19.46 -0.55 -3.01
N ASN A 162 19.51 -1.70 -2.31
CA ASN A 162 19.82 -2.98 -2.93
C ASN A 162 18.55 -3.62 -3.50
N PHE A 163 18.56 -3.92 -4.80
CA PHE A 163 17.44 -4.58 -5.47
C PHE A 163 17.17 -5.99 -4.89
N LYS A 164 15.89 -6.32 -4.68
CA LYS A 164 15.44 -7.60 -4.14
C LYS A 164 14.45 -8.35 -5.02
N GLY A 165 13.67 -7.66 -5.84
CA GLY A 165 12.69 -8.32 -6.71
C GLY A 165 11.71 -7.35 -7.36
N VAL A 166 10.73 -7.91 -8.07
CA VAL A 166 9.65 -7.17 -8.71
C VAL A 166 8.31 -7.58 -8.12
N LEU A 167 7.49 -6.59 -7.79
CA LEU A 167 6.10 -6.74 -7.40
C LEU A 167 5.20 -6.15 -8.48
N VAL A 168 4.05 -6.78 -8.70
CA VAL A 168 3.01 -6.36 -9.63
C VAL A 168 1.74 -6.17 -8.83
N GLU A 169 1.26 -4.93 -8.77
CA GLU A 169 -0.01 -4.59 -8.14
C GLU A 169 -1.07 -4.40 -9.23
N VAL A 170 -2.22 -5.02 -9.08
CA VAL A 170 -3.38 -4.78 -9.93
C VAL A 170 -4.58 -4.45 -9.06
N GLU A 171 -5.19 -3.30 -9.32
CA GLU A 171 -6.39 -2.81 -8.66
C GLU A 171 -7.55 -2.78 -9.65
N TYR A 172 -8.70 -3.30 -9.24
CA TYR A 172 -9.96 -3.19 -9.96
C TYR A 172 -10.88 -2.18 -9.26
N ARG A 173 -10.95 -0.96 -9.80
CA ARG A 173 -11.58 0.21 -9.19
C ARG A 173 -13.11 0.13 -8.92
N PRO A 174 -13.94 -0.54 -9.73
CA PRO A 174 -15.39 -0.46 -9.56
C PRO A 174 -15.94 -1.47 -8.54
N CYS A 175 -15.11 -2.34 -7.96
CA CYS A 175 -15.54 -3.29 -6.92
C CYS A 175 -14.79 -3.05 -5.61
N VAL A 176 -15.52 -3.13 -4.50
CA VAL A 176 -14.99 -3.00 -3.13
C VAL A 176 -15.04 -4.31 -2.34
N VAL A 177 -15.61 -5.38 -2.90
CA VAL A 177 -15.74 -6.69 -2.24
C VAL A 177 -14.88 -7.71 -2.98
N PRO A 178 -13.82 -8.28 -2.36
CA PRO A 178 -12.92 -9.19 -3.03
C PRO A 178 -13.59 -10.42 -3.62
N SER A 179 -14.57 -11.03 -2.94
CA SER A 179 -15.26 -12.24 -3.42
C SER A 179 -15.96 -12.03 -4.77
N SER A 180 -16.44 -10.82 -5.03
CA SER A 180 -17.12 -10.47 -6.28
C SER A 180 -16.20 -10.29 -7.48
N CYS A 181 -14.91 -9.96 -7.28
CA CYS A 181 -13.99 -9.62 -8.38
C CYS A 181 -12.65 -10.38 -8.36
N ALA A 182 -12.40 -11.25 -7.37
CA ALA A 182 -11.16 -12.00 -7.24
C ALA A 182 -10.87 -12.88 -8.47
N GLY A 183 -11.90 -13.51 -9.05
CA GLY A 183 -11.78 -14.31 -10.28
C GLY A 183 -11.32 -13.47 -11.47
N LEU A 184 -11.98 -12.33 -11.69
CA LEU A 184 -11.64 -11.38 -12.74
C LEU A 184 -10.22 -10.81 -12.59
N LEU A 185 -9.82 -10.43 -11.37
CA LEU A 185 -8.46 -9.98 -11.10
C LEU A 185 -7.41 -11.08 -11.36
N ARG A 186 -7.74 -12.33 -11.00
CA ARG A 186 -6.87 -13.48 -11.23
C ARG A 186 -6.71 -13.78 -12.73
N GLU A 187 -7.80 -13.79 -13.49
CA GLU A 187 -7.77 -13.98 -14.94
C GLU A 187 -6.99 -12.87 -15.63
N PHE A 188 -7.21 -11.62 -15.21
CA PHE A 188 -6.45 -10.48 -15.71
C PHE A 188 -4.95 -10.65 -15.47
N LEU A 189 -4.55 -10.99 -14.23
CA LEU A 189 -3.16 -11.29 -13.89
C LEU A 189 -2.60 -12.44 -14.73
N GLN A 190 -3.37 -13.52 -14.92
CA GLN A 190 -2.95 -14.66 -15.74
C GLN A 190 -2.76 -14.28 -17.21
N GLY A 191 -3.56 -13.35 -17.72
CA GLY A 191 -3.47 -12.87 -19.10
C GLY A 191 -2.10 -12.27 -19.46
N PHE A 192 -1.45 -11.54 -18.55
CA PHE A 192 -0.15 -10.89 -18.83
C PHE A 192 1.04 -11.48 -18.08
N LEU A 193 0.83 -12.12 -16.93
CA LEU A 193 1.87 -12.80 -16.16
C LEU A 193 1.98 -14.30 -16.50
N GLY A 194 0.98 -14.88 -17.15
CA GLY A 194 0.93 -16.30 -17.50
C GLY A 194 0.85 -17.19 -16.26
N SER A 195 1.65 -18.27 -16.24
CA SER A 195 1.69 -19.26 -15.14
C SER A 195 2.36 -18.76 -13.86
N CYS A 196 2.92 -17.55 -13.85
CA CYS A 196 3.61 -16.99 -12.68
C CYS A 196 2.66 -16.48 -11.59
N VAL A 197 1.34 -16.52 -11.84
CA VAL A 197 0.32 -16.03 -10.91
C VAL A 197 0.19 -16.97 -9.72
N GLN A 198 0.65 -16.51 -8.56
CA GLN A 198 0.51 -17.20 -7.30
C GLN A 198 -0.96 -17.21 -6.82
N ALA A 199 -1.25 -18.07 -5.84
CA ALA A 199 -2.55 -18.08 -5.17
C ALA A 199 -2.87 -16.71 -4.55
N LEU A 200 -4.14 -16.44 -4.27
CA LEU A 200 -4.53 -15.21 -3.59
C LEU A 200 -3.73 -15.05 -2.27
N PRO A 201 -3.28 -13.84 -1.92
CA PRO A 201 -2.63 -13.58 -0.65
C PRO A 201 -3.46 -14.12 0.52
N SER A 202 -2.81 -14.80 1.46
CA SER A 202 -3.48 -15.45 2.62
C SER A 202 -4.34 -14.48 3.41
N TYR A 203 -3.87 -13.23 3.57
CA TYR A 203 -4.62 -12.20 4.27
C TYR A 203 -5.97 -11.90 3.58
N LEU A 204 -5.97 -11.80 2.24
CA LEU A 204 -7.18 -11.54 1.46
C LEU A 204 -8.19 -12.69 1.57
N GLN A 205 -7.72 -13.94 1.66
CA GLN A 205 -8.60 -15.12 1.75
C GLN A 205 -9.48 -15.08 3.01
N SER A 206 -8.96 -14.53 4.11
CA SER A 206 -9.73 -14.40 5.37
C SER A 206 -10.73 -13.23 5.37
N ARG A 207 -10.70 -12.38 4.34
CA ARG A 207 -11.40 -11.10 4.25
C ARG A 207 -12.18 -10.97 2.93
N MET A 208 -12.52 -12.10 2.30
CA MET A 208 -13.08 -12.07 0.95
C MET A 208 -14.44 -11.41 0.85
N ASP A 209 -15.25 -11.49 1.92
CA ASP A 209 -16.59 -10.91 1.95
C ASP A 209 -16.66 -9.55 2.67
N ASP A 210 -15.51 -9.05 3.14
CA ASP A 210 -15.41 -7.75 3.79
C ASP A 210 -15.24 -6.61 2.77
N ILE A 211 -15.56 -5.39 3.21
CA ILE A 211 -15.27 -4.18 2.44
C ILE A 211 -13.76 -3.97 2.41
N TYR A 212 -13.18 -3.99 1.23
CA TYR A 212 -11.76 -3.75 1.00
C TYR A 212 -11.36 -2.34 1.41
N GLN A 213 -10.27 -2.23 2.15
CA GLN A 213 -9.71 -0.98 2.65
C GLN A 213 -8.27 -0.79 2.17
N PRO A 214 -7.75 0.45 2.12
CA PRO A 214 -6.36 0.70 1.75
C PRO A 214 -5.36 -0.02 2.67
N LEU A 215 -5.75 -0.24 3.92
CA LEU A 215 -5.00 -1.03 4.88
C LEU A 215 -4.73 -2.46 4.38
N ASP A 216 -5.67 -3.07 3.65
CA ASP A 216 -5.51 -4.41 3.13
C ASP A 216 -4.42 -4.47 2.04
N THR A 217 -4.28 -3.42 1.23
CA THR A 217 -3.17 -3.29 0.27
C THR A 217 -1.83 -3.14 1.01
N VAL A 218 -1.81 -2.31 2.06
CA VAL A 218 -0.60 -2.09 2.87
C VAL A 218 -0.17 -3.38 3.58
N GLN A 219 -1.12 -4.17 4.06
CA GLN A 219 -0.84 -5.48 4.67
C GLN A 219 -0.22 -6.44 3.65
N GLN A 220 -0.74 -6.50 2.42
CA GLN A 220 -0.12 -7.29 1.35
C GLN A 220 1.33 -6.84 1.07
N TYR A 221 1.60 -5.54 1.06
CA TYR A 221 2.97 -5.03 0.93
C TYR A 221 3.87 -5.46 2.09
N LEU A 222 3.40 -5.39 3.34
CA LEU A 222 4.16 -5.82 4.50
C LEU A 222 4.53 -7.31 4.43
N GLU A 223 3.60 -8.16 3.99
CA GLU A 223 3.86 -9.60 3.83
C GLU A 223 5.02 -9.85 2.86
N HIS A 224 4.96 -9.25 1.66
CA HIS A 224 6.03 -9.36 0.66
C HIS A 224 7.34 -8.75 1.17
N PHE A 225 7.29 -7.60 1.82
CA PHE A 225 8.47 -6.96 2.41
C PHE A 225 9.13 -7.83 3.47
N THR A 226 8.33 -8.49 4.30
CA THR A 226 8.81 -9.45 5.31
C THR A 226 9.46 -10.66 4.64
N MET A 227 8.89 -11.17 3.55
CA MET A 227 9.48 -12.26 2.77
C MET A 227 10.85 -11.86 2.19
N TYR A 228 10.96 -10.69 1.55
CA TYR A 228 12.24 -10.20 1.00
C TYR A 228 13.31 -9.96 2.08
N ARG A 229 12.89 -9.50 3.26
CA ARG A 229 13.78 -9.37 4.42
C ARG A 229 14.31 -10.72 4.87
N LYS A 230 13.44 -11.74 5.03
CA LYS A 230 13.84 -13.10 5.41
C LYS A 230 14.76 -13.75 4.37
N ALA A 231 14.45 -13.62 3.08
CA ALA A 231 15.26 -14.16 1.99
C ALA A 231 16.67 -13.53 1.94
N THR A 232 16.83 -12.29 2.40
CA THR A 232 18.15 -11.62 2.46
C THR A 232 19.08 -12.25 3.51
N PHE A 233 18.55 -12.91 4.55
CA PHE A 233 19.34 -13.55 5.61
C PHE A 233 19.58 -15.04 5.38
N ALA A 234 19.11 -15.60 4.26
CA ALA A 234 19.25 -17.01 3.91
C ALA A 234 20.44 -17.29 2.96
N VAL A 235 21.37 -16.33 2.84
CA VAL A 235 22.60 -16.44 2.04
C VAL A 235 23.81 -16.31 2.95
#